data_AF-A0A2P4SPN0-F1
#
_entry.id   AF-A0A2P4SPN0-F1
#
_cell.length_a   1.000
_cell.length_b   1.000
_cell.length_c   1.000
_cell.angle_alpha   90.00
_cell.angle_beta   90.00
_cell.angle_gamma   90.00
#
_symmetry.space_group_name_H-M   'P 1'
#
loop_
_entity.id
_entity.type
_entity.pdbx_description
1 polymer ?
#
loop_
_entity_poly.entity_id
_entity_poly.type
_entity_poly.pdbx_seq_one_letter_code
_entity_poly.pdbx_strand_id
1 'polypeptide(L)'
;MTRWYAPGRKRRRGPAGSSNKMAAPGRRLCLVEALLLLLVGAQALAPSHHLSAQDLARLRAALERPFTDLQAAYHSIVGLHSLGLRVADEKAACNFVKSHVDSSSVDSLFYAAQSIRVLSGCEVTISNETRELLLAAVSEDSSITQIFHAVGALSSFGLPLASQEALSALTARLSKEENVLATIQALETASYLSQQADLSGIVEEIEDLVARLDDLGGVYLQFEEGIETTALFVAAAYKLSDHVGTEPAMKEEQIIQLINAIFSKKNFETLSEAFSVARAAGSLSHNRYHLPVIIVPDGPAAVSHHQPVLRLQVTNVMSKPLTQASVKLDYAKSASTKATVLQQTPFALSGEVFELNFMNVKPASGYYDFSISVDGDNRFIANRVEHVFFWHMDWILAQDYDQ
;
A
#
# COMPACT_ATOMS: atom_id res chain seq x y z
N MET A 1 -8.29 -47.09 -57.55
CA MET A 1 -7.07 -46.82 -58.35
C MET A 1 -5.86 -47.24 -57.51
N THR A 2 -5.39 -48.49 -57.61
CA THR A 2 -4.14 -48.90 -58.33
C THR A 2 -2.89 -48.14 -57.83
N ARG A 3 -2.08 -48.69 -56.91
CA ARG A 3 -0.90 -49.58 -57.08
C ARG A 3 0.29 -48.99 -57.90
N TRP A 4 1.45 -48.95 -57.21
CA TRP A 4 2.82 -49.32 -57.66
C TRP A 4 3.60 -48.44 -58.67
N TYR A 5 4.83 -48.03 -58.32
CA TYR A 5 6.13 -48.53 -58.84
C TYR A 5 7.27 -47.49 -58.61
N ALA A 6 8.38 -47.92 -58.00
CA ALA A 6 9.72 -47.29 -58.11
C ALA A 6 10.41 -47.78 -59.41
N PRO A 7 11.48 -47.17 -59.98
CA PRO A 7 12.88 -47.31 -59.50
C PRO A 7 13.73 -46.05 -59.85
N GLY A 8 15.04 -45.84 -59.61
CA GLY A 8 16.18 -46.60 -59.11
C GLY A 8 17.49 -46.10 -59.77
N ARG A 9 18.63 -46.22 -59.05
CA ARG A 9 20.06 -46.30 -59.51
C ARG A 9 20.75 -45.01 -59.99
N LYS A 10 22.06 -44.74 -59.77
CA LYS A 10 23.31 -45.53 -59.49
C LYS A 10 24.32 -44.56 -58.78
N ARG A 11 25.04 -44.93 -57.69
CA ARG A 11 26.41 -45.55 -57.59
C ARG A 11 27.49 -44.76 -58.37
N ARG A 12 28.74 -44.50 -57.92
CA ARG A 12 29.73 -45.00 -56.92
C ARG A 12 30.91 -43.98 -56.95
N ARG A 13 31.76 -43.77 -55.95
CA ARG A 13 32.93 -44.58 -55.54
C ARG A 13 33.55 -43.99 -54.24
N GLY A 14 33.95 -44.86 -53.29
CA GLY A 14 34.91 -44.57 -52.20
C GLY A 14 36.37 -44.66 -52.70
N PRO A 15 37.40 -45.05 -51.90
CA PRO A 15 37.38 -45.72 -50.57
C PRO A 15 38.41 -45.14 -49.53
N ALA A 16 38.22 -45.31 -48.20
CA ALA A 16 38.77 -46.32 -47.27
C ALA A 16 39.99 -45.90 -46.41
N GLY A 17 39.97 -46.29 -45.12
CA GLY A 17 41.12 -46.38 -44.20
C GLY A 17 40.80 -45.92 -42.77
N SER A 18 40.28 -46.80 -41.90
CA SER A 18 40.93 -47.36 -40.67
C SER A 18 41.03 -46.41 -39.48
N SER A 19 41.02 -46.78 -38.19
CA SER A 19 40.58 -47.92 -37.38
C SER A 19 40.80 -47.48 -35.90
N ASN A 20 40.15 -48.15 -34.94
CA ASN A 20 40.47 -48.23 -33.49
C ASN A 20 40.09 -47.11 -32.51
N LYS A 21 38.99 -47.39 -31.78
CA LYS A 21 38.86 -47.65 -30.32
C LYS A 21 39.62 -46.79 -29.28
N MET A 22 38.79 -46.39 -28.29
CA MET A 22 39.02 -46.20 -26.84
C MET A 22 39.82 -44.99 -26.37
N ALA A 23 39.15 -44.08 -25.64
CA ALA A 23 39.37 -43.86 -24.20
C ALA A 23 38.44 -42.74 -23.69
N ALA A 24 37.72 -42.99 -22.59
CA ALA A 24 37.19 -41.94 -21.72
C ALA A 24 38.35 -41.29 -20.95
N PRO A 25 38.32 -39.97 -20.74
CA PRO A 25 38.08 -39.43 -19.40
C PRO A 25 37.14 -38.21 -19.50
N GLY A 26 36.39 -37.77 -18.52
CA GLY A 26 36.54 -37.85 -17.08
C GLY A 26 35.58 -36.81 -16.52
N ARG A 27 34.83 -37.21 -15.51
CA ARG A 27 33.93 -36.39 -14.70
C ARG A 27 34.63 -35.11 -14.20
N ARG A 28 34.43 -33.95 -14.82
CA ARG A 28 34.67 -32.60 -14.23
C ARG A 28 33.92 -31.49 -14.98
N LEU A 29 32.61 -31.62 -15.16
CA LEU A 29 31.76 -30.50 -15.58
C LEU A 29 30.41 -30.69 -14.91
N CYS A 30 30.19 -30.05 -13.76
CA CYS A 30 28.86 -29.85 -13.16
C CYS A 30 28.84 -28.93 -11.91
N LEU A 31 29.87 -28.12 -11.65
CA LEU A 31 29.98 -27.41 -10.36
C LEU A 31 30.38 -25.93 -10.44
N VAL A 32 30.09 -25.23 -11.54
CA VAL A 32 30.38 -23.77 -11.64
C VAL A 32 29.18 -22.91 -12.07
N GLU A 33 28.00 -23.47 -12.39
CA GLU A 33 26.82 -22.68 -12.80
C GLU A 33 25.58 -22.86 -11.89
N ALA A 34 25.77 -23.13 -10.60
CA ALA A 34 24.65 -23.27 -9.66
C ALA A 34 24.91 -22.57 -8.31
N LEU A 35 25.41 -21.33 -8.35
CA LEU A 35 25.52 -20.52 -7.14
C LEU A 35 25.28 -19.02 -7.44
N LEU A 36 24.04 -18.67 -7.79
CA LEU A 36 23.57 -17.27 -7.82
C LEU A 36 22.07 -17.14 -7.49
N LEU A 37 21.59 -17.98 -6.57
CA LEU A 37 20.29 -17.80 -5.91
C LEU A 37 20.45 -18.04 -4.41
N LEU A 38 21.27 -17.20 -3.77
CA LEU A 38 20.99 -16.83 -2.39
C LEU A 38 20.10 -15.59 -2.47
N LEU A 39 18.79 -15.82 -2.60
CA LEU A 39 17.81 -14.86 -2.09
C LEU A 39 18.10 -14.75 -0.60
N VAL A 40 18.96 -13.80 -0.24
CA VAL A 40 18.88 -13.17 1.08
C VAL A 40 17.42 -12.76 1.18
N GLY A 41 16.70 -13.30 2.18
CA GLY A 41 15.39 -12.79 2.53
C GLY A 41 15.56 -11.30 2.71
N ALA A 42 15.10 -10.53 1.72
CA ALA A 42 15.16 -9.09 1.79
C ALA A 42 14.14 -8.74 2.87
N GLN A 43 14.61 -8.49 4.09
CA GLN A 43 13.82 -7.69 5.01
C GLN A 43 13.56 -6.39 4.25
N ALA A 44 12.29 -6.11 3.97
CA ALA A 44 11.92 -4.92 3.24
C ALA A 44 12.20 -3.72 4.16
N LEU A 45 13.41 -3.16 4.07
CA LEU A 45 13.81 -1.97 4.83
C LEU A 45 13.03 -0.73 4.37
N ALA A 46 12.49 -0.78 3.15
CA ALA A 46 11.66 0.25 2.53
C ALA A 46 10.52 -0.39 1.73
N PRO A 47 9.40 0.32 1.49
CA PRO A 47 8.31 -0.19 0.67
C PRO A 47 8.75 -0.34 -0.79
N SER A 48 8.48 -1.50 -1.37
CA SER A 48 8.73 -1.80 -2.78
C SER A 48 7.65 -1.24 -3.70
N HIS A 49 6.44 -1.03 -3.17
CA HIS A 49 5.34 -0.35 -3.86
C HIS A 49 4.88 0.87 -3.07
N HIS A 50 4.58 1.93 -3.79
CA HIS A 50 4.07 3.18 -3.23
C HIS A 50 3.19 3.88 -4.26
N LEU A 51 2.24 4.70 -3.83
CA LEU A 51 1.45 5.51 -4.76
C LEU A 51 2.28 6.71 -5.22
N SER A 52 2.61 6.76 -6.50
CA SER A 52 3.18 7.96 -7.13
C SER A 52 2.13 9.06 -7.28
N ALA A 53 2.56 10.29 -7.60
CA ALA A 53 1.64 11.38 -7.91
C ALA A 53 0.66 11.03 -9.04
N GLN A 54 1.10 10.27 -10.05
CA GLN A 54 0.24 9.80 -11.13
C GLN A 54 -0.77 8.75 -10.64
N ASP A 55 -0.36 7.85 -9.75
CA ASP A 55 -1.25 6.83 -9.17
C ASP A 55 -2.35 7.50 -8.33
N LEU A 56 -1.99 8.51 -7.53
CA LEU A 56 -2.95 9.30 -6.74
C LEU A 56 -3.93 10.06 -7.62
N ALA A 57 -3.48 10.60 -8.76
CA ALA A 57 -4.37 11.23 -9.73
C ALA A 57 -5.38 10.21 -10.31
N ARG A 58 -4.95 8.97 -10.59
CA ARG A 58 -5.87 7.90 -11.05
C ARG A 58 -6.83 7.46 -9.94
N LEU A 59 -6.35 7.33 -8.71
CA LEU A 59 -7.19 7.00 -7.55
C LEU A 59 -8.27 8.06 -7.33
N ARG A 60 -7.87 9.34 -7.37
CA ARG A 60 -8.79 10.48 -7.33
C ARG A 60 -9.83 10.41 -8.45
N ALA A 61 -9.39 10.19 -9.69
CA ALA A 61 -10.31 10.11 -10.84
C ALA A 61 -11.30 8.93 -10.70
N ALA A 62 -10.90 7.82 -10.10
CA ALA A 62 -11.80 6.70 -9.81
C ALA A 62 -12.88 7.07 -8.78
N LEU A 63 -12.53 7.89 -7.78
CA LEU A 63 -13.46 8.38 -6.75
C LEU A 63 -14.38 9.51 -7.24
N GLU A 64 -13.96 10.28 -8.25
CA GLU A 64 -14.75 11.39 -8.83
C GLU A 64 -15.81 10.92 -9.86
N ARG A 65 -16.04 9.60 -9.98
CA ARG A 65 -17.13 9.06 -10.82
C ARG A 65 -18.50 9.58 -10.35
N PRO A 66 -19.48 9.77 -11.26
CA PRO A 66 -20.83 10.22 -10.89
C PRO A 66 -21.52 9.28 -9.90
N PHE A 67 -22.33 9.85 -9.01
CA PHE A 67 -23.08 9.07 -8.04
C PHE A 67 -24.22 8.31 -8.73
N THR A 68 -24.20 6.98 -8.63
CA THR A 68 -25.26 6.10 -9.13
C THR A 68 -26.32 5.83 -8.09
N ASP A 69 -25.91 5.80 -6.83
CA ASP A 69 -26.70 5.50 -5.65
C ASP A 69 -26.00 6.06 -4.40
N LEU A 70 -26.61 5.86 -3.23
CA LEU A 70 -26.10 6.42 -1.98
C LEU A 70 -24.80 5.75 -1.50
N GLN A 71 -24.60 4.46 -1.77
CA GLN A 71 -23.36 3.76 -1.43
C GLN A 71 -22.20 4.27 -2.30
N ALA A 72 -22.44 4.48 -3.59
CA ALA A 72 -21.47 5.08 -4.48
C ALA A 72 -21.13 6.51 -4.04
N ALA A 73 -22.12 7.32 -3.67
CA ALA A 73 -21.88 8.64 -3.10
C ALA A 73 -21.00 8.56 -1.83
N TYR A 74 -21.28 7.63 -0.92
CA TYR A 74 -20.47 7.39 0.28
C TYR A 74 -19.01 7.06 -0.05
N HIS A 75 -18.78 6.08 -0.92
CA HIS A 75 -17.43 5.69 -1.32
C HIS A 75 -16.66 6.85 -1.96
N SER A 76 -17.29 7.63 -2.83
CA SER A 76 -16.69 8.81 -3.45
C SER A 76 -16.38 9.92 -2.43
N ILE A 77 -17.37 10.34 -1.63
CA ILE A 77 -17.28 11.47 -0.70
C ILE A 77 -16.26 11.16 0.41
N VAL A 78 -16.41 10.01 1.07
CA VAL A 78 -15.55 9.64 2.20
C VAL A 78 -14.18 9.18 1.72
N GLY A 79 -14.09 8.55 0.55
CA GLY A 79 -12.81 8.21 -0.09
C GLY A 79 -11.99 9.46 -0.41
N LEU A 80 -12.58 10.47 -1.05
CA LEU A 80 -11.91 11.75 -1.33
C LEU A 80 -11.48 12.46 -0.04
N HIS A 81 -12.36 12.47 0.97
CA HIS A 81 -12.02 13.03 2.28
C HIS A 81 -10.83 12.31 2.93
N SER A 82 -10.73 10.99 2.78
CA SER A 82 -9.59 10.20 3.29
C SER A 82 -8.27 10.58 2.60
N LEU A 83 -8.34 11.08 1.36
CA LEU A 83 -7.18 11.65 0.65
C LEU A 83 -6.91 13.13 1.00
N GLY A 84 -7.62 13.69 1.98
CA GLY A 84 -7.56 15.12 2.31
C GLY A 84 -8.11 16.02 1.21
N LEU A 85 -8.93 15.48 0.31
CA LEU A 85 -9.60 16.20 -0.77
C LEU A 85 -11.07 16.42 -0.43
N ARG A 86 -11.71 17.35 -1.16
CA ARG A 86 -13.15 17.60 -1.09
C ARG A 86 -13.77 17.26 -2.43
N VAL A 87 -15.05 16.92 -2.41
CA VAL A 87 -15.83 16.84 -3.66
C VAL A 87 -15.90 18.22 -4.31
N ALA A 88 -15.93 18.26 -5.64
CA ALA A 88 -15.90 19.51 -6.40
C ALA A 88 -17.12 20.42 -6.12
N ASP A 89 -18.31 19.81 -5.94
CA ASP A 89 -19.54 20.51 -5.58
C ASP A 89 -20.17 19.87 -4.33
N GLU A 90 -19.78 20.36 -3.15
CA GLU A 90 -20.29 19.89 -1.86
C GLU A 90 -21.82 20.09 -1.74
N LYS A 91 -22.38 21.12 -2.38
CA LYS A 91 -23.82 21.40 -2.31
C LYS A 91 -24.62 20.41 -3.15
N ALA A 92 -24.18 20.14 -4.38
CA ALA A 92 -24.80 19.11 -5.22
C ALA A 92 -24.69 17.73 -4.57
N ALA A 93 -23.53 17.40 -3.97
CA ALA A 93 -23.36 16.15 -3.26
C ALA A 93 -24.30 16.03 -2.05
N CYS A 94 -24.42 17.09 -1.26
CA CYS A 94 -25.34 17.13 -0.13
C CYS A 94 -26.81 16.96 -0.58
N ASN A 95 -27.21 17.65 -1.66
CA ASN A 95 -28.56 17.50 -2.22
C ASN A 95 -28.83 16.07 -2.70
N PHE A 96 -27.85 15.43 -3.34
CA PHE A 96 -27.96 14.05 -3.78
C PHE A 96 -28.17 13.10 -2.59
N VAL A 97 -27.36 13.24 -1.52
CA VAL A 97 -27.51 12.43 -0.31
C VAL A 97 -28.91 12.60 0.30
N LYS A 98 -29.38 13.85 0.43
CA LYS A 98 -30.71 14.16 0.97
C LYS A 98 -31.86 13.60 0.15
N SER A 99 -31.73 13.53 -1.18
CA SER A 99 -32.81 13.04 -2.04
C SER A 99 -32.86 11.52 -2.16
N HIS A 100 -31.79 10.81 -1.78
CA HIS A 100 -31.67 9.35 -1.92
C HIS A 100 -31.64 8.60 -0.59
N VAL A 101 -31.57 9.29 0.54
CA VAL A 101 -31.65 8.64 1.85
C VAL A 101 -33.02 8.00 2.06
N ASP A 102 -33.02 6.73 2.43
CA ASP A 102 -34.19 5.96 2.83
C ASP A 102 -34.17 5.84 4.36
N SER A 103 -35.09 6.58 5.00
CA SER A 103 -35.23 6.63 6.46
C SER A 103 -35.63 5.30 7.11
N SER A 104 -35.99 4.29 6.31
CA SER A 104 -36.38 2.95 6.76
C SER A 104 -35.27 1.90 6.59
N SER A 105 -34.11 2.28 6.05
CA SER A 105 -32.98 1.38 5.79
C SER A 105 -31.75 1.78 6.59
N VAL A 106 -31.27 0.88 7.45
CA VAL A 106 -30.06 1.08 8.27
C VAL A 106 -28.84 1.37 7.40
N ASP A 107 -28.69 0.65 6.28
CA ASP A 107 -27.58 0.83 5.34
C ASP A 107 -27.64 2.21 4.68
N SER A 108 -28.83 2.61 4.23
CA SER A 108 -29.03 3.93 3.60
C SER A 108 -28.69 5.05 4.59
N LEU A 109 -29.14 4.92 5.84
CA LEU A 109 -28.84 5.86 6.90
C LEU A 109 -27.34 5.92 7.22
N PHE A 110 -26.63 4.79 7.25
CA PHE A 110 -25.18 4.76 7.43
C PHE A 110 -24.46 5.52 6.32
N TYR A 111 -24.74 5.21 5.06
CA TYR A 111 -24.10 5.88 3.92
C TYR A 111 -24.37 7.38 3.92
N ALA A 112 -25.61 7.79 4.22
CA ALA A 112 -25.95 9.20 4.37
C ALA A 112 -25.18 9.86 5.53
N ALA A 113 -25.24 9.29 6.74
CA ALA A 113 -24.63 9.85 7.95
C ALA A 113 -23.12 10.06 7.78
N GLN A 114 -22.44 9.04 7.26
CA GLN A 114 -21.00 9.08 7.05
C GLN A 114 -20.61 10.12 5.99
N SER A 115 -21.41 10.25 4.93
CA SER A 115 -21.18 11.24 3.86
C SER A 115 -21.37 12.66 4.35
N ILE A 116 -22.47 12.96 5.06
CA ILE A 116 -22.76 14.33 5.49
C ILE A 116 -21.75 14.85 6.52
N ARG A 117 -21.16 13.97 7.34
CA ARG A 117 -20.16 14.37 8.35
C ARG A 117 -18.93 15.04 7.73
N VAL A 118 -18.59 14.72 6.48
CA VAL A 118 -17.42 15.27 5.78
C VAL A 118 -17.79 16.33 4.74
N LEU A 119 -19.08 16.63 4.57
CA LEU A 119 -19.60 17.70 3.71
C LEU A 119 -19.90 18.95 4.54
N SER A 120 -19.35 20.11 4.15
CA SER A 120 -19.52 21.33 4.94
C SER A 120 -20.97 21.82 4.87
N GLY A 121 -21.62 21.99 6.02
CA GLY A 121 -22.98 22.54 6.11
C GLY A 121 -24.08 21.60 5.59
N CYS A 122 -23.80 20.29 5.48
CA CYS A 122 -24.81 19.30 5.11
C CYS A 122 -25.43 18.65 6.36
N GLU A 123 -26.73 18.84 6.54
CA GLU A 123 -27.48 18.24 7.67
C GLU A 123 -28.71 17.50 7.17
N VAL A 124 -28.98 16.32 7.72
CA VAL A 124 -30.19 15.53 7.48
C VAL A 124 -31.00 15.50 8.77
N THR A 125 -32.28 15.87 8.69
CA THR A 125 -33.19 15.78 9.84
C THR A 125 -33.58 14.32 10.06
N ILE A 126 -33.39 13.82 11.28
CA ILE A 126 -33.72 12.45 11.66
C ILE A 126 -35.00 12.43 12.49
N SER A 127 -35.97 11.59 12.11
CA SER A 127 -37.21 11.41 12.88
C SER A 127 -36.99 10.48 14.08
N ASN A 128 -37.96 10.45 15.00
CA ASN A 128 -37.89 9.54 16.15
C ASN A 128 -37.98 8.07 15.70
N GLU A 129 -38.80 7.77 14.71
CA GLU A 129 -38.96 6.42 14.16
C GLU A 129 -37.64 5.92 13.53
N THR A 130 -36.93 6.79 12.80
CA THR A 130 -35.60 6.49 12.26
C THR A 130 -34.58 6.26 13.37
N ARG A 131 -34.61 7.06 14.44
CA ARG A 131 -33.76 6.83 15.62
C ARG A 131 -34.05 5.47 16.27
N GLU A 132 -35.33 5.14 16.48
CA GLU A 132 -35.75 3.87 17.08
C GLU A 132 -35.33 2.67 16.23
N LEU A 133 -35.45 2.78 14.89
CA LEU A 133 -34.95 1.77 13.96
C LEU A 133 -33.45 1.52 14.14
N LEU A 134 -32.64 2.57 14.20
CA LEU A 134 -31.19 2.45 14.38
C LEU A 134 -30.84 1.83 15.75
N LEU A 135 -31.51 2.25 16.82
CA LEU A 135 -31.30 1.68 18.16
C LEU A 135 -31.69 0.20 18.21
N ALA A 136 -32.79 -0.19 17.57
CA ALA A 136 -33.22 -1.59 17.51
C ALA A 136 -32.25 -2.49 16.73
N ALA A 137 -31.53 -1.95 15.74
CA ALA A 137 -30.50 -2.67 15.00
C ALA A 137 -29.19 -2.87 15.79
N VAL A 138 -29.03 -2.21 16.94
CA VAL A 138 -27.93 -2.47 17.87
C VAL A 138 -28.36 -3.60 18.81
N SER A 139 -28.36 -4.83 18.28
CA SER A 139 -28.83 -6.04 18.97
C SER A 139 -27.93 -7.24 18.69
N GLU A 140 -27.86 -8.19 19.63
CA GLU A 140 -27.18 -9.48 19.45
C GLU A 140 -27.84 -10.40 18.41
N ASP A 141 -29.07 -10.09 17.99
CA ASP A 141 -29.77 -10.78 16.90
C ASP A 141 -29.39 -10.24 15.52
N SER A 142 -28.78 -9.05 15.46
CA SER A 142 -28.35 -8.40 14.22
C SER A 142 -27.00 -8.94 13.74
N SER A 143 -26.73 -8.82 12.43
CA SER A 143 -25.39 -9.10 11.91
C SER A 143 -24.39 -8.03 12.35
N ILE A 144 -23.09 -8.34 12.35
CA ILE A 144 -22.06 -7.35 12.68
C ILE A 144 -22.13 -6.15 11.72
N THR A 145 -22.39 -6.39 10.43
CA THR A 145 -22.58 -5.30 9.45
C THR A 145 -23.76 -4.39 9.81
N GLN A 146 -24.89 -4.96 10.26
CA GLN A 146 -26.03 -4.15 10.70
C GLN A 146 -25.72 -3.33 11.94
N ILE A 147 -25.03 -3.93 12.93
CA ILE A 147 -24.58 -3.22 14.14
C ILE A 147 -23.62 -2.09 13.74
N PHE A 148 -22.65 -2.37 12.88
CA PHE A 148 -21.68 -1.40 12.36
C PHE A 148 -22.37 -0.22 11.68
N HIS A 149 -23.30 -0.49 10.77
CA HIS A 149 -24.06 0.55 10.08
C HIS A 149 -24.93 1.37 11.04
N ALA A 150 -25.61 0.71 11.98
CA ALA A 150 -26.46 1.38 12.96
C ALA A 150 -25.66 2.29 13.91
N VAL A 151 -24.60 1.76 14.52
CA VAL A 151 -23.69 2.50 15.41
C VAL A 151 -23.01 3.65 14.67
N GLY A 152 -22.51 3.40 13.46
CA GLY A 152 -21.89 4.42 12.62
C GLY A 152 -22.86 5.56 12.27
N ALA A 153 -24.12 5.23 11.97
CA ALA A 153 -25.16 6.22 11.72
C ALA A 153 -25.52 7.03 12.98
N LEU A 154 -25.77 6.36 14.11
CA LEU A 154 -26.08 7.01 15.39
C LEU A 154 -24.98 7.99 15.80
N SER A 155 -23.72 7.53 15.74
CA SER A 155 -22.53 8.35 16.06
C SER A 155 -22.40 9.55 15.13
N SER A 156 -22.52 9.35 13.81
CA SER A 156 -22.35 10.42 12.82
C SER A 156 -23.49 11.44 12.79
N PHE A 157 -24.71 11.05 13.15
CA PHE A 157 -25.82 11.98 13.35
C PHE A 157 -25.81 12.67 14.73
N GLY A 158 -24.87 12.33 15.62
CA GLY A 158 -24.82 12.88 16.98
C GLY A 158 -26.01 12.43 17.84
N LEU A 159 -26.57 11.26 17.56
CA LEU A 159 -27.68 10.70 18.34
C LEU A 159 -27.14 9.95 19.56
N PRO A 160 -27.90 9.90 20.67
CA PRO A 160 -27.50 9.13 21.85
C PRO A 160 -27.25 7.66 21.51
N LEU A 161 -26.11 7.14 21.94
CA LEU A 161 -25.69 5.75 21.77
C LEU A 161 -25.24 5.19 23.12
N ALA A 162 -25.90 4.12 23.54
CA ALA A 162 -25.55 3.39 24.76
C ALA A 162 -24.35 2.48 24.45
N SER A 163 -23.13 2.99 24.72
CA SER A 163 -21.89 2.38 24.23
C SER A 163 -21.62 0.99 24.82
N GLN A 164 -22.03 0.75 26.08
CA GLN A 164 -21.80 -0.53 26.74
C GLN A 164 -22.71 -1.62 26.18
N GLU A 165 -23.94 -1.28 25.87
CA GLU A 165 -24.94 -2.16 25.25
C GLU A 165 -24.52 -2.49 23.82
N ALA A 166 -24.07 -1.49 23.06
CA ALA A 166 -23.53 -1.68 21.72
C ALA A 166 -22.30 -2.60 21.72
N LEU A 167 -21.36 -2.39 22.66
CA LEU A 167 -20.20 -3.26 22.84
C LEU A 167 -20.61 -4.69 23.21
N SER A 168 -21.59 -4.86 24.10
CA SER A 168 -22.09 -6.17 24.50
C SER A 168 -22.69 -6.93 23.32
N ALA A 169 -23.54 -6.27 22.53
CA ALA A 169 -24.13 -6.86 21.33
C ALA A 169 -23.05 -7.23 20.29
N LEU A 170 -22.08 -6.33 20.08
CA LEU A 170 -20.98 -6.55 19.15
C LEU A 170 -20.12 -7.75 19.57
N THR A 171 -19.73 -7.83 20.84
CA THR A 171 -18.88 -8.93 21.38
C THR A 171 -19.61 -10.26 21.34
N ALA A 172 -20.91 -10.28 21.68
CA ALA A 172 -21.74 -11.49 21.61
C ALA A 172 -21.81 -12.04 20.17
N ARG A 173 -21.91 -11.16 19.18
CA ARG A 173 -21.86 -11.54 17.76
C ARG A 173 -20.47 -11.99 17.32
N LEU A 174 -19.44 -11.25 17.70
CA LEU A 174 -18.06 -11.50 17.28
C LEU A 174 -17.55 -12.86 17.74
N SER A 175 -17.96 -13.32 18.94
CA SER A 175 -17.59 -14.65 19.46
C SER A 175 -18.03 -15.85 18.59
N LYS A 176 -18.90 -15.62 17.62
CA LYS A 176 -19.44 -16.62 16.68
C LYS A 176 -19.12 -16.28 15.23
N GLU A 177 -18.31 -15.25 15.00
CA GLU A 177 -18.01 -14.75 13.67
C GLU A 177 -16.66 -15.25 13.20
N GLU A 178 -16.62 -15.76 11.97
CA GLU A 178 -15.38 -16.22 11.33
C GLU A 178 -14.99 -15.32 10.16
N ASN A 179 -15.91 -14.49 9.66
CA ASN A 179 -15.67 -13.62 8.51
C ASN A 179 -14.74 -12.46 8.84
N VAL A 180 -13.62 -12.34 8.11
CA VAL A 180 -12.60 -11.29 8.30
C VAL A 180 -13.20 -9.89 8.20
N LEU A 181 -14.03 -9.65 7.17
CA LEU A 181 -14.62 -8.33 6.94
C LEU A 181 -15.57 -7.93 8.08
N ALA A 182 -16.32 -8.88 8.64
CA ALA A 182 -17.15 -8.64 9.80
C ALA A 182 -16.30 -8.27 11.03
N THR A 183 -15.20 -8.97 11.31
CA THR A 183 -14.27 -8.58 12.40
C THR A 183 -13.69 -7.18 12.16
N ILE A 184 -13.30 -6.83 10.93
CA ILE A 184 -12.83 -5.47 10.57
C ILE A 184 -13.92 -4.42 10.83
N GLN A 185 -15.17 -4.71 10.48
CA GLN A 185 -16.32 -3.84 10.79
C GLN A 185 -16.53 -3.71 12.30
N ALA A 186 -16.25 -4.75 13.09
CA ALA A 186 -16.27 -4.65 14.55
C ALA A 186 -15.19 -3.69 15.08
N LEU A 187 -13.97 -3.73 14.53
CA LEU A 187 -12.92 -2.75 14.85
C LEU A 187 -13.38 -1.31 14.53
N GLU A 188 -13.96 -1.09 13.35
CA GLU A 188 -14.49 0.22 12.98
C GLU A 188 -15.67 0.63 13.88
N THR A 189 -16.53 -0.31 14.29
CA THR A 189 -17.66 -0.06 15.20
C THR A 189 -17.17 0.42 16.55
N ALA A 190 -16.19 -0.28 17.13
CA ALA A 190 -15.60 0.07 18.42
C ALA A 190 -15.02 1.49 18.43
N SER A 191 -14.46 1.96 17.30
CA SER A 191 -13.95 3.33 17.19
C SER A 191 -15.02 4.44 17.24
N TYR A 192 -16.31 4.10 17.18
CA TYR A 192 -17.43 5.03 17.38
C TYR A 192 -17.96 5.04 18.82
N LEU A 193 -17.58 4.07 19.64
CA LEU A 193 -18.07 3.93 21.00
C LEU A 193 -17.35 4.90 21.94
N SER A 194 -17.88 5.06 23.16
CA SER A 194 -17.17 5.79 24.20
C SER A 194 -15.93 5.03 24.67
N GLN A 195 -14.81 5.74 24.87
CA GLN A 195 -13.60 5.20 25.51
C GLN A 195 -13.84 4.73 26.97
N GLN A 196 -14.98 5.07 27.58
CA GLN A 196 -15.34 4.56 28.90
C GLN A 196 -15.79 3.09 28.87
N ALA A 197 -16.18 2.58 27.70
CA ALA A 197 -16.44 1.16 27.52
C ALA A 197 -15.12 0.39 27.46
N ASP A 198 -15.10 -0.85 27.95
CA ASP A 198 -13.91 -1.69 27.91
C ASP A 198 -13.70 -2.28 26.51
N LEU A 199 -12.94 -1.58 25.67
CA LEU A 199 -12.67 -1.97 24.29
C LEU A 199 -11.50 -2.96 24.14
N SER A 200 -10.89 -3.40 25.25
CA SER A 200 -9.67 -4.22 25.22
C SER A 200 -9.81 -5.49 24.38
N GLY A 201 -10.90 -6.24 24.56
CA GLY A 201 -11.15 -7.46 23.79
C GLY A 201 -11.27 -7.22 22.28
N ILE A 202 -11.83 -6.07 21.86
CA ILE A 202 -11.91 -5.73 20.42
C ILE A 202 -10.54 -5.25 19.90
N VAL A 203 -9.69 -4.68 20.75
CA VAL A 203 -8.33 -4.28 20.37
C VAL A 203 -7.44 -5.51 20.14
N GLU A 204 -7.61 -6.58 20.94
CA GLU A 204 -6.89 -7.85 20.76
C GLU A 204 -7.14 -8.50 19.39
N GLU A 205 -8.34 -8.31 18.82
CA GLU A 205 -8.69 -8.79 17.47
C GLU A 205 -7.80 -8.20 16.36
N ILE A 206 -7.10 -7.08 16.60
CA ILE A 206 -6.09 -6.57 15.66
C ILE A 206 -4.96 -7.59 15.51
N GLU A 207 -4.45 -8.15 16.61
CA GLU A 207 -3.37 -9.14 16.58
C GLU A 207 -3.85 -10.45 15.94
N ASP A 208 -5.07 -10.88 16.26
CA ASP A 208 -5.68 -12.08 15.67
C ASP A 208 -5.87 -11.94 14.15
N LEU A 209 -6.33 -10.76 13.69
CA LEU A 209 -6.42 -10.47 12.26
C LEU A 209 -5.04 -10.44 11.58
N VAL A 210 -4.02 -9.90 12.24
CA VAL A 210 -2.64 -9.93 11.71
C VAL A 210 -2.15 -11.36 11.53
N ALA A 211 -2.46 -12.26 12.47
CA ALA A 211 -2.09 -13.67 12.39
C ALA A 211 -2.78 -14.44 11.26
N ARG A 212 -3.88 -13.89 10.72
CA ARG A 212 -4.66 -14.47 9.61
C ARG A 212 -4.24 -13.96 8.23
N LEU A 213 -3.31 -13.02 8.14
CA LEU A 213 -2.79 -12.53 6.86
C LEU A 213 -1.90 -13.58 6.19
N ASP A 214 -2.06 -13.74 4.89
CA ASP A 214 -1.18 -14.56 4.07
C ASP A 214 0.12 -13.84 3.75
N ASP A 215 1.24 -14.49 4.08
CA ASP A 215 2.56 -14.08 3.59
C ASP A 215 2.76 -14.56 2.15
N LEU A 216 2.87 -13.61 1.23
CA LEU A 216 3.20 -13.86 -0.17
C LEU A 216 4.66 -13.51 -0.45
N GLY A 217 5.53 -14.47 -0.18
CA GLY A 217 6.94 -14.44 -0.58
C GLY A 217 7.80 -13.45 0.22
N GLY A 218 7.41 -13.13 1.46
CA GLY A 218 8.07 -12.18 2.35
C GLY A 218 7.90 -10.72 1.95
N VAL A 219 7.15 -10.43 0.90
CA VAL A 219 7.01 -9.07 0.35
C VAL A 219 5.64 -8.47 0.62
N TYR A 220 4.60 -9.30 0.66
CA TYR A 220 3.21 -8.88 0.83
C TYR A 220 2.55 -9.61 1.99
N LEU A 221 1.74 -8.87 2.73
CA LEU A 221 0.73 -9.43 3.63
C LEU A 221 -0.64 -8.99 3.14
N GLN A 222 -1.54 -9.93 2.97
CA GLN A 222 -2.93 -9.67 2.58
C GLN A 222 -3.85 -10.77 3.08
N PHE A 223 -5.14 -10.50 3.19
CA PHE A 223 -6.14 -11.54 3.41
C PHE A 223 -6.44 -12.31 2.12
N GLU A 224 -6.92 -13.55 2.27
CA GLU A 224 -7.44 -14.37 1.16
C GLU A 224 -8.57 -13.64 0.40
N GLU A 225 -9.39 -12.85 1.10
CA GLU A 225 -10.47 -12.04 0.52
C GLU A 225 -9.96 -10.91 -0.39
N GLY A 226 -8.66 -10.58 -0.33
CA GLY A 226 -7.99 -9.67 -1.24
C GLY A 226 -7.71 -8.27 -0.68
N ILE A 227 -7.29 -7.38 -1.59
CA ILE A 227 -6.74 -6.06 -1.25
C ILE A 227 -7.77 -5.12 -0.63
N GLU A 228 -9.04 -5.20 -1.04
CA GLU A 228 -10.09 -4.35 -0.46
C GLU A 228 -10.23 -4.59 1.04
N THR A 229 -10.41 -5.85 1.44
CA THR A 229 -10.47 -6.28 2.86
C THR A 229 -9.18 -5.90 3.59
N THR A 230 -8.02 -6.13 2.97
CA THR A 230 -6.71 -5.78 3.54
C THR A 230 -6.57 -4.28 3.80
N ALA A 231 -7.01 -3.43 2.88
CA ALA A 231 -6.94 -1.98 3.02
C ALA A 231 -7.96 -1.46 4.07
N LEU A 232 -9.15 -2.03 4.12
CA LEU A 232 -10.13 -1.72 5.17
C LEU A 232 -9.63 -2.12 6.56
N PHE A 233 -8.95 -3.27 6.69
CA PHE A 233 -8.31 -3.67 7.94
C PHE A 233 -7.31 -2.62 8.44
N VAL A 234 -6.38 -2.18 7.57
CA VAL A 234 -5.41 -1.15 7.95
C VAL A 234 -6.13 0.11 8.41
N ALA A 235 -7.13 0.58 7.67
CA ALA A 235 -7.89 1.76 8.07
C ALA A 235 -8.60 1.59 9.43
N ALA A 236 -9.23 0.44 9.65
CA ALA A 236 -9.97 0.14 10.88
C ALA A 236 -9.05 0.00 12.09
N ALA A 237 -7.94 -0.74 11.95
CA ALA A 237 -6.96 -0.96 13.00
C ALA A 237 -6.35 0.36 13.49
N TYR A 238 -5.91 1.23 12.57
CA TYR A 238 -5.38 2.55 12.93
C TYR A 238 -6.45 3.45 13.54
N LYS A 239 -7.68 3.43 13.02
CA LYS A 239 -8.79 4.22 13.57
C LYS A 239 -9.14 3.81 15.01
N LEU A 240 -9.25 2.51 15.28
CA LEU A 240 -9.50 2.01 16.64
C LEU A 240 -8.32 2.33 17.55
N SER A 241 -7.09 2.08 17.10
CA SER A 241 -5.86 2.38 17.83
C SER A 241 -5.76 3.85 18.23
N ASP A 242 -6.04 4.77 17.29
CA ASP A 242 -6.09 6.20 17.59
C ASP A 242 -7.19 6.53 18.59
N HIS A 243 -8.36 5.89 18.44
CA HIS A 243 -9.47 6.05 19.38
C HIS A 243 -9.11 5.57 20.79
N VAL A 244 -8.42 4.45 20.99
CA VAL A 244 -8.14 3.92 22.34
C VAL A 244 -6.87 4.46 22.98
N GLY A 245 -5.97 5.11 22.23
CA GLY A 245 -4.71 5.60 22.81
C GLY A 245 -3.54 4.63 22.72
N THR A 246 -3.71 3.50 22.01
CA THR A 246 -2.73 2.41 21.96
C THR A 246 -2.28 2.17 20.53
N GLU A 247 -0.98 1.93 20.34
CA GLU A 247 -0.40 1.56 19.04
C GLU A 247 -1.04 0.25 18.53
N PRO A 248 -1.37 0.13 17.23
CA PRO A 248 -1.88 -1.12 16.69
C PRO A 248 -0.86 -2.23 16.87
N ALA A 249 -1.32 -3.44 17.22
CA ALA A 249 -0.49 -4.64 17.39
C ALA A 249 0.05 -5.18 16.05
N MET A 250 0.87 -4.38 15.37
CA MET A 250 1.51 -4.66 14.08
C MET A 250 2.98 -4.27 14.14
N LYS A 251 3.86 -5.18 13.73
CA LYS A 251 5.30 -4.90 13.62
C LYS A 251 5.59 -4.05 12.38
N GLU A 252 6.67 -3.28 12.42
CA GLU A 252 7.11 -2.45 11.29
C GLU A 252 7.20 -3.24 9.97
N GLU A 253 7.82 -4.42 9.98
CA GLU A 253 7.94 -5.28 8.79
C GLU A 253 6.57 -5.67 8.22
N GLN A 254 5.60 -5.97 9.08
CA GLN A 254 4.23 -6.32 8.67
C GLN A 254 3.53 -5.12 8.04
N ILE A 255 3.75 -3.92 8.59
CA ILE A 255 3.19 -2.67 8.03
C ILE A 255 3.78 -2.42 6.63
N ILE A 256 5.08 -2.63 6.44
CA ILE A 256 5.73 -2.49 5.13
C ILE A 256 5.16 -3.51 4.12
N GLN A 257 4.92 -4.75 4.54
CA GLN A 257 4.33 -5.79 3.68
C GLN A 257 2.86 -5.48 3.32
N LEU A 258 2.07 -4.94 4.25
CA LEU A 258 0.71 -4.46 4.00
C LEU A 258 0.69 -3.30 2.99
N ILE A 259 1.61 -2.35 3.15
CA ILE A 259 1.78 -1.21 2.21
C ILE A 259 2.11 -1.70 0.82
N ASN A 260 3.06 -2.64 0.72
CA ASN A 260 3.43 -3.25 -0.55
C ASN A 260 2.22 -3.91 -1.22
N ALA A 261 1.41 -4.64 -0.46
CA ALA A 261 0.23 -5.31 -0.99
C ALA A 261 -0.80 -4.30 -1.50
N ILE A 262 -1.20 -3.36 -0.65
CA ILE A 262 -2.25 -2.38 -0.94
C ILE A 262 -1.85 -1.46 -2.11
N PHE A 263 -0.61 -0.97 -2.13
CA PHE A 263 -0.18 0.00 -3.15
C PHE A 263 0.44 -0.64 -4.40
N SER A 264 0.54 -1.97 -4.46
CA SER A 264 0.79 -2.68 -5.72
C SER A 264 -0.37 -2.51 -6.71
N LYS A 265 -1.60 -2.27 -6.20
CA LYS A 265 -2.77 -2.00 -7.04
C LYS A 265 -2.75 -0.57 -7.56
N LYS A 266 -2.59 -0.43 -8.88
CA LYS A 266 -2.46 0.86 -9.60
C LYS A 266 -3.67 1.28 -10.41
N ASN A 267 -4.61 0.34 -10.59
CA ASN A 267 -5.84 0.47 -11.36
C ASN A 267 -7.00 0.05 -10.47
N PHE A 268 -8.03 0.90 -10.40
CA PHE A 268 -9.19 0.71 -9.53
C PHE A 268 -10.42 0.49 -10.42
N GLU A 269 -10.90 -0.76 -10.46
CA GLU A 269 -11.99 -1.15 -11.35
C GLU A 269 -13.32 -0.70 -10.73
N THR A 270 -13.49 -1.00 -9.45
CA THR A 270 -14.68 -0.65 -8.68
C THR A 270 -14.44 0.57 -7.80
N LEU A 271 -15.54 1.22 -7.42
CA LEU A 271 -15.49 2.36 -6.50
C LEU A 271 -15.17 1.93 -5.07
N SER A 272 -15.56 0.72 -4.66
CA SER A 272 -15.24 0.14 -3.34
C SER A 272 -13.75 -0.12 -3.18
N GLU A 273 -13.10 -0.61 -4.24
CA GLU A 273 -11.64 -0.78 -4.29
C GLU A 273 -10.91 0.57 -4.16
N ALA A 274 -11.34 1.58 -4.91
CA ALA A 274 -10.76 2.92 -4.81
C ALA A 274 -10.96 3.50 -3.40
N PHE A 275 -12.14 3.33 -2.83
CA PHE A 275 -12.47 3.78 -1.49
C PHE A 275 -11.58 3.11 -0.42
N SER A 276 -11.46 1.80 -0.44
CA SER A 276 -10.66 1.06 0.55
C SER A 276 -9.17 1.43 0.51
N VAL A 277 -8.59 1.54 -0.69
CA VAL A 277 -7.19 2.00 -0.86
C VAL A 277 -7.01 3.43 -0.37
N ALA A 278 -7.98 4.33 -0.65
CA ALA A 278 -7.94 5.70 -0.15
C ALA A 278 -8.04 5.79 1.38
N ARG A 279 -8.84 4.94 2.02
CA ARG A 279 -8.97 4.83 3.48
C ARG A 279 -7.65 4.40 4.13
N ALA A 280 -6.99 3.39 3.57
CA ALA A 280 -5.67 2.94 4.03
C ALA A 280 -4.60 4.02 3.81
N ALA A 281 -4.55 4.63 2.63
CA ALA A 281 -3.61 5.71 2.32
C ALA A 281 -3.77 6.90 3.27
N GLY A 282 -5.01 7.32 3.54
CA GLY A 282 -5.31 8.37 4.51
C GLY A 282 -4.76 8.04 5.90
N SER A 283 -5.09 6.85 6.41
CA SER A 283 -4.69 6.39 7.75
C SER A 283 -3.16 6.29 7.90
N LEU A 284 -2.46 5.77 6.90
CA LEU A 284 -1.00 5.65 6.90
C LEU A 284 -0.28 6.98 6.62
N SER A 285 -0.93 7.94 5.99
CA SER A 285 -0.34 9.26 5.72
C SER A 285 -0.32 10.19 6.94
N HIS A 286 -1.23 9.94 7.89
CA HIS A 286 -1.41 10.75 9.08
C HIS A 286 -2.03 9.92 10.21
N ASN A 287 -1.20 9.46 11.15
CA ASN A 287 -1.62 8.82 12.40
C ASN A 287 -0.56 9.06 13.49
N ARG A 288 -0.84 8.63 14.72
CA ARG A 288 0.03 8.90 15.87
C ARG A 288 1.19 7.92 16.07
N TYR A 289 1.25 6.85 15.28
CA TYR A 289 2.12 5.71 15.57
C TYR A 289 3.18 5.50 14.49
N HIS A 290 2.76 5.29 13.25
CA HIS A 290 3.61 4.84 12.16
C HIS A 290 3.38 5.69 10.92
N LEU A 291 4.41 6.41 10.48
CA LEU A 291 4.41 7.20 9.26
C LEU A 291 5.39 6.58 8.26
N PRO A 292 4.92 5.72 7.33
CA PRO A 292 5.80 5.09 6.37
C PRO A 292 6.41 6.11 5.42
N VAL A 293 7.72 6.06 5.30
CA VAL A 293 8.51 6.95 4.44
C VAL A 293 8.76 6.27 3.09
N ILE A 294 8.54 7.03 2.01
CA ILE A 294 8.84 6.63 0.65
C ILE A 294 10.04 7.43 0.15
N ILE A 295 11.12 6.74 -0.19
CA ILE A 295 12.37 7.31 -0.69
C ILE A 295 12.54 6.83 -2.13
N VAL A 296 12.53 7.75 -3.09
CA VAL A 296 12.72 7.41 -4.51
C VAL A 296 13.66 8.40 -5.19
N PRO A 297 14.47 7.96 -6.19
CA PRO A 297 15.25 8.87 -7.02
C PRO A 297 14.35 9.85 -7.79
N ASP A 298 14.74 11.13 -7.82
CA ASP A 298 14.12 12.17 -8.65
C ASP A 298 14.88 12.33 -9.97
N GLY A 299 14.50 11.53 -10.97
CA GLY A 299 15.16 11.49 -12.28
C GLY A 299 16.08 10.28 -12.45
N PRO A 300 17.07 10.33 -13.37
CA PRO A 300 17.94 9.20 -13.65
C PRO A 300 18.70 8.74 -12.40
N ALA A 301 18.76 7.43 -12.16
CA ALA A 301 19.61 6.82 -11.14
C ALA A 301 21.10 6.78 -11.55
N ALA A 302 21.52 7.76 -12.36
CA ALA A 302 22.88 7.92 -12.84
C ALA A 302 23.34 9.35 -12.62
N VAL A 303 24.57 9.50 -12.12
CA VAL A 303 25.25 10.80 -12.03
C VAL A 303 26.40 10.87 -13.02
N SER A 304 26.73 12.08 -13.46
CA SER A 304 27.84 12.36 -14.38
C SER A 304 28.44 13.73 -14.08
N HIS A 305 29.44 14.17 -14.85
CA HIS A 305 29.94 15.54 -14.72
C HIS A 305 28.89 16.59 -15.12
N HIS A 306 27.99 16.25 -16.04
CA HIS A 306 26.89 17.12 -16.46
C HIS A 306 25.68 17.05 -15.52
N GLN A 307 25.52 15.95 -14.78
CA GLN A 307 24.48 15.76 -13.76
C GLN A 307 25.12 15.25 -12.46
N PRO A 308 25.82 16.12 -11.70
CA PRO A 308 26.64 15.69 -10.57
C PRO A 308 25.85 15.43 -9.29
N VAL A 309 24.56 15.80 -9.28
CA VAL A 309 23.70 15.83 -8.11
C VAL A 309 22.77 14.62 -8.11
N LEU A 310 22.84 13.81 -7.07
CA LEU A 310 21.82 12.85 -6.72
C LEU A 310 20.63 13.59 -6.14
N ARG A 311 19.44 13.32 -6.67
CA ARG A 311 18.20 13.96 -6.26
C ARG A 311 17.24 12.89 -5.76
N LEU A 312 16.66 13.10 -4.58
CA LEU A 312 15.75 12.17 -3.93
C LEU A 312 14.44 12.86 -3.60
N GLN A 313 13.32 12.24 -3.97
CA GLN A 313 12.02 12.56 -3.38
C GLN A 313 11.85 11.74 -2.11
N VAL A 314 11.60 12.43 -1.00
CA VAL A 314 11.27 11.82 0.28
C VAL A 314 9.87 12.26 0.67
N THR A 315 8.94 11.33 0.67
CA THR A 315 7.50 11.60 0.79
C THR A 315 6.83 10.64 1.77
N ASN A 316 5.60 10.93 2.18
CA ASN A 316 4.74 9.93 2.79
C ASN A 316 4.03 9.07 1.72
N VAL A 317 3.24 8.09 2.16
CA VAL A 317 2.47 7.17 1.28
C VAL A 317 1.50 7.86 0.30
N MET A 318 1.19 9.14 0.49
CA MET A 318 0.36 9.95 -0.40
C MET A 318 1.18 10.95 -1.23
N SER A 319 2.46 10.65 -1.49
CA SER A 319 3.37 11.51 -2.26
C SER A 319 3.49 12.95 -1.72
N LYS A 320 3.18 13.20 -0.43
CA LYS A 320 3.38 14.53 0.18
C LYS A 320 4.85 14.65 0.63
N PRO A 321 5.59 15.69 0.20
CA PRO A 321 6.99 15.88 0.58
C PRO A 321 7.20 16.03 2.09
N LEU A 322 8.23 15.36 2.62
CA LEU A 322 8.64 15.43 4.02
C LEU A 322 9.78 16.45 4.20
N THR A 323 9.51 17.72 3.92
CA THR A 323 10.53 18.80 3.92
C THR A 323 11.15 19.10 5.29
N GLN A 324 10.53 18.63 6.37
CA GLN A 324 11.08 18.76 7.73
C GLN A 324 12.01 17.58 8.11
N ALA A 325 12.12 16.56 7.27
CA ALA A 325 12.99 15.43 7.52
C ALA A 325 14.46 15.78 7.25
N SER A 326 15.35 15.11 7.99
CA SER A 326 16.79 15.11 7.75
C SER A 326 17.15 13.85 6.96
N VAL A 327 17.68 14.02 5.76
CA VAL A 327 18.07 12.91 4.88
C VAL A 327 19.59 12.81 4.85
N LYS A 328 20.11 11.62 5.09
CA LYS A 328 21.56 11.38 5.18
C LYS A 328 21.94 10.14 4.37
N LEU A 329 23.05 10.25 3.67
CA LEU A 329 23.78 9.11 3.14
C LEU A 329 24.55 8.45 4.28
N ASP A 330 24.19 7.23 4.66
CA ASP A 330 24.95 6.45 5.63
C ASP A 330 26.28 6.01 5.04
N TYR A 331 26.24 5.42 3.84
CA TYR A 331 27.43 5.06 3.06
C TYR A 331 27.12 4.99 1.55
N ALA A 332 28.15 5.19 0.75
CA ALA A 332 28.21 4.79 -0.66
C ALA A 332 29.46 3.92 -0.85
N LYS A 333 29.27 2.69 -1.32
CA LYS A 333 30.35 1.71 -1.55
C LYS A 333 30.42 1.37 -3.03
N SER A 334 31.63 1.25 -3.58
CA SER A 334 31.82 0.69 -4.92
C SER A 334 31.30 -0.75 -4.96
N ALA A 335 30.39 -1.06 -5.89
CA ALA A 335 29.81 -2.40 -5.99
C ALA A 335 30.86 -3.47 -6.33
N SER A 336 31.91 -3.10 -7.08
CA SER A 336 32.98 -4.01 -7.50
C SER A 336 34.06 -4.24 -6.44
N THR A 337 34.48 -3.18 -5.74
CA THR A 337 35.59 -3.26 -4.77
C THR A 337 35.12 -3.32 -3.32
N LYS A 338 33.84 -3.03 -3.07
CA LYS A 338 33.23 -2.85 -1.75
C LYS A 338 33.87 -1.76 -0.89
N ALA A 339 34.74 -0.93 -1.48
CA ALA A 339 35.36 0.21 -0.82
C ALA A 339 34.35 1.34 -0.62
N THR A 340 34.31 1.91 0.58
CA THR A 340 33.53 3.11 0.91
C THR A 340 34.13 4.33 0.23
N VAL A 341 33.31 5.06 -0.53
CA VAL A 341 33.70 6.28 -1.26
C VAL A 341 33.14 7.53 -0.61
N LEU A 342 31.97 7.42 0.02
CA LEU A 342 31.35 8.50 0.80
C LEU A 342 30.60 7.90 1.98
N GLN A 343 30.51 8.61 3.11
CA GLN A 343 29.78 8.14 4.29
C GLN A 343 29.34 9.31 5.17
N GLN A 344 28.22 9.12 5.87
CA GLN A 344 27.67 10.05 6.85
C GLN A 344 27.50 11.48 6.30
N THR A 345 27.05 11.60 5.06
CA THR A 345 26.92 12.90 4.37
C THR A 345 25.46 13.32 4.29
N PRO A 346 25.10 14.51 4.78
CA PRO A 346 23.73 15.00 4.68
C PRO A 346 23.36 15.39 3.25
N PHE A 347 22.10 15.19 2.87
CA PHE A 347 21.51 15.81 1.70
C PHE A 347 21.05 17.23 2.05
N ALA A 348 21.16 18.14 1.08
CA ALA A 348 20.62 19.50 1.20
C ALA A 348 19.20 19.54 0.63
N LEU A 349 18.26 20.18 1.33
CA LEU A 349 16.92 20.40 0.79
C LEU A 349 16.93 21.55 -0.22
N SER A 350 16.42 21.29 -1.43
CA SER A 350 16.25 22.25 -2.52
C SER A 350 14.80 22.20 -2.99
N GLY A 351 13.98 23.16 -2.51
CA GLY A 351 12.53 23.10 -2.68
C GLY A 351 11.93 21.92 -1.92
N GLU A 352 11.42 20.92 -2.64
CA GLU A 352 10.82 19.69 -2.09
C GLU A 352 11.70 18.45 -2.32
N VAL A 353 12.90 18.62 -2.88
CA VAL A 353 13.80 17.53 -3.27
C VAL A 353 15.08 17.59 -2.44
N PHE A 354 15.58 16.43 -2.04
CA PHE A 354 16.84 16.29 -1.31
C PHE A 354 17.99 16.04 -2.27
N GLU A 355 19.03 16.84 -2.19
CA GLU A 355 20.14 16.89 -3.15
C GLU A 355 21.49 16.58 -2.50
N LEU A 356 22.28 15.72 -3.14
CA LEU A 356 23.66 15.43 -2.74
C LEU A 356 24.56 15.44 -3.98
N ASN A 357 25.55 16.33 -3.99
CA ASN A 357 26.57 16.34 -5.04
C ASN A 357 27.59 15.21 -4.78
N PHE A 358 27.34 14.05 -5.38
CA PHE A 358 28.22 12.88 -5.26
C PHE A 358 29.56 13.08 -6.00
N MET A 359 29.60 13.94 -7.02
CA MET A 359 30.81 14.18 -7.80
C MET A 359 31.90 14.97 -7.05
N ASN A 360 31.57 15.57 -5.91
CA ASN A 360 32.56 16.26 -5.06
C ASN A 360 33.71 15.35 -4.60
N VAL A 361 33.46 14.04 -4.46
CA VAL A 361 34.51 13.06 -4.08
C VAL A 361 35.22 12.42 -5.27
N LYS A 362 34.89 12.81 -6.51
CA LYS A 362 35.52 12.31 -7.74
C LYS A 362 35.59 10.76 -7.78
N PRO A 363 34.43 10.07 -7.73
CA PRO A 363 34.37 8.61 -7.74
C PRO A 363 34.98 8.01 -9.02
N ALA A 364 35.33 6.71 -8.99
CA ALA A 364 35.83 5.93 -10.15
C ALA A 364 34.70 5.16 -10.87
N SER A 365 34.81 4.89 -12.19
CA SER A 365 33.64 4.56 -13.04
C SER A 365 33.02 3.26 -12.60
N GLY A 366 31.69 3.23 -12.46
CA GLY A 366 31.00 2.01 -12.10
C GLY A 366 29.76 2.20 -11.25
N TYR A 367 29.33 1.09 -10.65
CA TYR A 367 28.15 1.01 -9.82
C TYR A 367 28.49 1.18 -8.35
N TYR A 368 27.55 1.74 -7.61
CA TYR A 368 27.70 2.10 -6.22
C TYR A 368 26.46 1.69 -5.43
N ASP A 369 26.69 1.02 -4.31
CA ASP A 369 25.68 0.64 -3.33
C ASP A 369 25.53 1.80 -2.33
N PHE A 370 24.37 2.45 -2.34
CA PHE A 370 24.01 3.57 -1.46
C PHE A 370 23.11 3.08 -0.35
N SER A 371 23.39 3.50 0.88
CA SER A 371 22.48 3.35 2.03
C SER A 371 22.09 4.73 2.54
N ILE A 372 20.79 4.99 2.60
CA ILE A 372 20.21 6.30 2.93
C ILE A 372 19.29 6.12 4.15
N SER A 373 19.36 7.07 5.08
CA SER A 373 18.46 7.19 6.24
C SER A 373 17.71 8.51 6.23
N VAL A 374 16.48 8.48 6.76
CA VAL A 374 15.58 9.63 6.95
C VAL A 374 15.22 9.73 8.42
N ASP A 375 15.60 10.83 9.06
CA ASP A 375 15.31 11.11 10.46
C ASP A 375 14.41 12.35 10.58
N GLY A 376 13.78 12.56 11.75
CA GLY A 376 13.05 13.78 12.07
C GLY A 376 11.83 13.53 12.95
N ASP A 377 10.86 12.78 12.44
CA ASP A 377 9.69 12.33 13.19
C ASP A 377 9.96 10.94 13.77
N ASN A 378 9.67 10.73 15.06
CA ASN A 378 9.90 9.45 15.73
C ASN A 378 8.93 8.35 15.27
N ARG A 379 7.87 8.72 14.54
CA ARG A 379 6.92 7.79 13.93
C ARG A 379 7.39 7.27 12.58
N PHE A 380 8.46 7.82 12.00
CA PHE A 380 8.93 7.37 10.70
C PHE A 380 9.35 5.90 10.74
N ILE A 381 8.72 5.11 9.87
CA ILE A 381 9.08 3.71 9.61
C ILE A 381 9.48 3.55 8.16
N ALA A 382 10.17 2.45 7.85
CA ALA A 382 10.70 2.19 6.52
C ALA A 382 11.61 3.34 6.02
N ASN A 383 12.28 4.00 6.97
CA ASN A 383 13.02 5.23 6.80
C ASN A 383 14.49 4.99 6.41
N ARG A 384 14.82 3.76 6.00
CA ARG A 384 16.15 3.38 5.50
C ARG A 384 16.01 2.60 4.22
N VAL A 385 16.84 2.93 3.24
CA VAL A 385 16.83 2.22 1.94
C VAL A 385 18.25 1.94 1.47
N GLU A 386 18.40 0.80 0.79
CA GLU A 386 19.59 0.47 0.03
C GLU A 386 19.27 0.49 -1.47
N HIS A 387 20.02 1.29 -2.24
CA HIS A 387 19.83 1.45 -3.68
C HIS A 387 21.16 1.29 -4.42
N VAL A 388 21.12 0.72 -5.62
CA VAL A 388 22.27 0.68 -6.52
C VAL A 388 22.15 1.84 -7.51
N PHE A 389 23.11 2.75 -7.50
CA PHE A 389 23.23 3.84 -8.46
C PHE A 389 24.39 3.59 -9.42
N PHE A 390 24.26 4.09 -10.65
CA PHE A 390 25.30 4.00 -11.65
C PHE A 390 26.06 5.34 -11.78
N TRP A 391 27.37 5.27 -11.98
CA TRP A 391 28.18 6.42 -12.36
C TRP A 391 28.93 6.16 -13.67
N HIS A 392 28.88 7.14 -14.57
CA HIS A 392 29.66 7.15 -15.81
C HIS A 392 30.55 8.40 -15.91
N MET A 393 31.80 8.19 -16.31
CA MET A 393 32.71 9.25 -16.73
C MET A 393 32.46 9.47 -18.22
N ASP A 394 31.94 10.63 -18.61
CA ASP A 394 31.71 11.00 -20.01
C ASP A 394 33.03 11.03 -20.78
N TRP A 395 33.45 9.86 -21.29
CA TRP A 395 34.51 9.65 -22.29
C TRP A 395 34.12 8.48 -23.20
N ILE A 396 32.88 8.47 -23.69
CA ILE A 396 32.55 7.75 -24.93
C ILE A 396 31.91 8.76 -25.88
N LEU A 397 32.65 8.99 -26.95
CA LEU A 397 32.29 9.73 -28.14
C LEU A 397 30.85 9.40 -28.55
N ALA A 398 30.09 10.43 -28.91
CA ALA A 398 29.07 10.30 -29.93
C ALA A 398 29.73 9.73 -31.20
N GLN A 399 29.63 8.41 -31.38
CA GLN A 399 29.77 7.78 -32.68
C GLN A 399 28.67 6.73 -32.83
N ASP A 400 27.93 6.93 -33.92
CA ASP A 400 27.03 6.01 -34.60
C ASP A 400 25.67 5.74 -33.96
N TYR A 401 24.72 6.64 -34.27
CA TYR A 401 23.46 6.25 -34.91
C TYR A 401 22.97 7.41 -35.78
N ASP A 402 23.62 7.54 -36.94
CA ASP A 402 23.05 8.22 -38.11
C ASP A 402 23.32 7.29 -39.31
N GLN A 403 22.41 6.32 -39.50
CA GLN A 403 22.08 5.68 -40.78
C GLN A 403 20.74 4.94 -40.68
#